data_AF-A0A4C2ACC9-F1
#
_entry.id   AF-A0A4C2ACC9-F1
#
_cell.length_a   1.000
_cell.length_b   1.000
_cell.length_c   1.000
_cell.angle_alpha   90.00
_cell.angle_beta   90.00
_cell.angle_gamma   90.00
#
_symmetry.space_group_name_H-M   'P 1'
#
loop_
_entity.id
_entity.type
_entity.pdbx_description
1 polymer ?
#
loop_
_entity_poly.entity_id
_entity_poly.type
_entity_poly.pdbx_seq_one_letter_code
_entity_poly.pdbx_strand_id
1 'polypeptide(L)'
;MTIDGAVRMTNVKNNIILALSRSGAAAGLIHPNGRVYHYGSRVEIQARHQQGNNKYAKMWYKGVSFTAEQCALVYLVDAAGTRTTTDTFLDMSQDFTLNVFYK
;
A
#
# COMPACT_ATOMS: atom_id res chain seq x y z
N MET A 1 1.51 -9.22 -19.30
CA MET A 1 2.37 -10.23 -18.65
C MET A 1 3.75 -10.07 -19.24
N THR A 2 4.80 -10.09 -18.42
CA THR A 2 6.18 -10.07 -18.93
C THR A 2 6.60 -11.49 -19.34
N ILE A 3 7.66 -11.62 -20.13
CA ILE A 3 8.21 -12.92 -20.56
C ILE A 3 8.64 -13.76 -19.35
N ASP A 4 9.11 -13.10 -18.31
CA ASP A 4 9.59 -13.73 -17.08
C ASP A 4 8.46 -14.03 -16.07
N GLY A 5 7.20 -13.70 -16.38
CA GLY A 5 6.02 -14.17 -15.65
C GLY A 5 5.38 -13.19 -14.67
N ALA A 6 5.82 -11.92 -14.64
CA ALA A 6 5.10 -10.88 -13.91
C ALA A 6 3.76 -10.56 -14.61
N VAL A 7 2.76 -10.19 -13.82
CA VAL A 7 1.40 -9.90 -14.31
C VAL A 7 0.99 -8.51 -13.90
N ARG A 8 0.43 -7.74 -14.84
CA ARG A 8 -0.24 -6.47 -14.57
C ARG A 8 -1.54 -6.44 -15.37
N MET A 9 -2.62 -6.09 -14.69
CA MET A 9 -3.96 -6.02 -15.25
C MET A 9 -4.53 -4.63 -15.01
N THR A 10 -5.24 -4.11 -16.00
CA THR A 10 -5.88 -2.79 -15.93
C THR A 10 -7.35 -2.93 -16.30
N ASN A 11 -8.22 -2.62 -15.35
CA ASN A 11 -9.64 -2.41 -15.61
C ASN A 11 -9.86 -0.90 -15.81
N VAL A 12 -9.82 -0.47 -17.07
CA VAL A 12 -9.95 0.94 -17.46
C VAL A 12 -11.31 1.50 -17.06
N LYS A 13 -12.39 0.71 -17.15
CA LYS A 13 -13.76 1.15 -16.83
C LYS A 13 -13.90 1.59 -15.37
N ASN A 14 -13.25 0.87 -14.46
CA ASN A 14 -13.35 1.12 -13.02
C ASN A 14 -12.11 1.83 -12.44
N ASN A 15 -11.13 2.19 -13.27
CA ASN A 15 -9.84 2.74 -12.86
C ASN A 15 -9.13 1.88 -11.80
N ILE A 16 -9.09 0.55 -12.03
CA ILE A 16 -8.42 -0.40 -11.14
C ILE A 16 -7.18 -0.97 -11.84
N ILE A 17 -6.06 -0.98 -11.14
CA ILE A 17 -4.81 -1.59 -11.61
C ILE A 17 -4.33 -2.60 -10.57
N LEU A 18 -4.00 -3.80 -11.04
CA LEU A 18 -3.40 -4.86 -10.24
C LEU A 18 -2.05 -5.24 -10.84
N ALA A 19 -1.02 -5.44 -10.03
CA ALA A 19 0.27 -5.95 -10.45
C ALA A 19 0.85 -6.96 -9.46
N LEU A 20 1.57 -7.94 -9.98
CA LEU A 20 2.29 -8.98 -9.24
C LEU A 20 3.63 -9.21 -9.93
N SER A 21 4.73 -9.09 -9.18
CA SER A 21 6.08 -9.40 -9.68
C SER A 21 6.24 -10.90 -9.95
N ARG A 22 7.20 -11.27 -10.79
CA ARG A 22 7.50 -12.68 -11.13
C ARG A 22 7.60 -13.60 -9.92
N SER A 23 8.31 -13.18 -8.87
CA SER A 23 8.58 -14.00 -7.69
C SER A 23 7.45 -14.00 -6.65
N GLY A 24 6.41 -13.18 -6.87
CA GLY A 24 5.39 -12.89 -5.86
C GLY A 24 5.87 -12.04 -4.67
N ALA A 25 7.14 -11.61 -4.65
CA ALA A 25 7.72 -10.82 -3.55
C ALA A 25 7.24 -9.35 -3.50
N ALA A 26 6.56 -8.89 -4.55
CA ALA A 26 5.87 -7.61 -4.58
C ALA A 26 4.53 -7.71 -5.30
N ALA A 27 3.53 -6.99 -4.78
CA ALA A 27 2.21 -6.88 -5.38
C ALA A 27 1.64 -5.47 -5.17
N GLY A 28 0.82 -4.99 -6.10
CA GLY A 28 0.22 -3.66 -6.03
C GLY A 28 -1.22 -3.63 -6.50
N LEU A 29 -2.04 -2.83 -5.81
CA LEU A 29 -3.40 -2.49 -6.18
C LEU A 29 -3.56 -0.97 -6.17
N ILE A 30 -4.06 -0.42 -7.27
CA ILE A 30 -4.59 0.95 -7.33
C ILE A 30 -6.09 0.84 -7.58
N HIS A 31 -6.88 1.46 -6.72
CA HIS A 31 -8.34 1.50 -6.76
C HIS A 31 -8.80 2.95 -6.49
N PRO A 32 -9.96 3.40 -7.01
CA PRO A 32 -10.46 4.76 -6.73
C PRO A 32 -10.58 5.10 -5.24
N ASN A 33 -10.92 4.09 -4.42
CA ASN A 33 -11.08 4.24 -2.97
C ASN A 33 -9.81 3.97 -2.16
N GLY A 34 -8.70 3.57 -2.80
CA GLY A 34 -7.47 3.30 -2.07
C GLY A 34 -6.40 2.56 -2.84
N ARG A 35 -5.27 2.35 -2.19
CA ARG A 35 -4.10 1.71 -2.76
C ARG A 35 -3.55 0.69 -1.76
N VAL A 36 -3.01 -0.41 -2.27
CA VAL A 36 -2.32 -1.42 -1.45
C VAL A 36 -0.99 -1.74 -2.13
N TYR A 37 0.10 -1.65 -1.38
CA TYR A 37 1.43 -1.98 -1.86
C TYR A 37 2.10 -2.99 -0.92
N HIS A 38 2.30 -4.20 -1.42
CA HIS A 38 3.09 -5.24 -0.79
C HIS A 38 4.50 -5.22 -1.37
N TYR A 39 5.50 -5.10 -0.50
CA TYR A 39 6.91 -5.15 -0.88
C TYR A 39 7.77 -5.73 0.24
N GLY A 40 8.56 -6.77 -0.09
CA GLY A 40 9.40 -7.44 0.91
C GLY A 40 8.54 -8.03 2.05
N SER A 41 8.76 -7.56 3.27
CA SER A 41 8.00 -7.98 4.46
C SER A 41 6.94 -6.96 4.92
N ARG A 42 6.60 -5.99 4.08
CA ARG A 42 5.69 -4.88 4.42
C ARG A 42 4.50 -4.85 3.48
N VAL A 43 3.37 -4.43 4.03
CA VAL A 43 2.17 -4.06 3.26
C VAL A 43 1.72 -2.69 3.71
N GLU A 44 1.62 -1.76 2.78
CA GLU A 44 1.08 -0.42 3.02
C GLU A 44 -0.25 -0.25 2.31
N ILE A 45 -1.19 0.38 3.00
CA ILE A 45 -2.55 0.64 2.55
C ILE A 45 -2.80 2.13 2.70
N GLN A 46 -3.32 2.75 1.64
CA GLN A 46 -3.88 4.09 1.67
C GLN A 46 -5.37 3.97 1.38
N ALA A 47 -6.21 4.35 2.32
CA ALA A 47 -7.64 4.55 2.09
C ALA A 47 -7.88 6.01 1.69
N ARG A 48 -8.40 6.22 0.49
CA ARG A 48 -8.69 7.57 -0.01
C ARG A 48 -9.88 8.16 0.74
N HIS A 49 -9.77 9.44 1.07
CA HIS A 49 -10.88 10.21 1.60
C HIS A 49 -11.25 11.32 0.62
N GLN A 50 -12.55 11.49 0.33
CA GLN A 50 -13.02 12.47 -0.65
C GLN A 50 -12.62 13.92 -0.30
N GLN A 51 -12.42 14.22 0.99
CA GLN A 51 -12.05 15.55 1.48
C GLN A 51 -10.55 15.70 1.79
N GLY A 52 -9.68 14.83 1.25
CA GLY A 52 -8.21 15.00 1.33
C GLY A 52 -7.51 14.47 2.58
N ASN A 53 -8.24 14.00 3.61
CA ASN A 53 -7.64 13.36 4.79
C ASN A 53 -7.53 11.84 4.63
N ASN A 54 -6.59 11.37 3.79
CA ASN A 54 -6.38 9.95 3.55
C ASN A 54 -5.97 9.23 4.83
N LYS A 55 -6.35 7.96 4.97
CA LYS A 55 -5.95 7.13 6.10
C LYS A 55 -4.94 6.10 5.63
N TYR A 56 -3.97 5.80 6.47
CA TYR A 56 -2.88 4.91 6.15
C TYR A 56 -2.82 3.76 7.14
N ALA A 57 -2.50 2.58 6.65
CA ALA A 57 -2.17 1.43 7.47
C ALA A 57 -0.89 0.77 6.94
N LYS A 58 -0.01 0.33 7.83
CA LYS A 58 1.21 -0.41 7.50
C LYS A 58 1.31 -1.66 8.34
N MET A 59 1.32 -2.82 7.69
CA MET A 59 1.54 -4.11 8.32
C MET A 59 3.00 -4.53 8.12
N TRP A 60 3.65 -4.96 9.20
CA TRP A 60 5.05 -5.40 9.21
C TRP A 60 5.38 -6.18 10.49
N TYR A 61 6.64 -6.62 10.63
CA TYR A 61 7.07 -7.48 11.73
C TYR A 61 6.86 -6.89 13.15
N LYS A 62 6.70 -5.57 13.28
CA LYS A 62 6.43 -4.92 14.57
C LYS A 62 4.94 -4.86 14.93
N GLY A 63 4.03 -5.14 14.00
CA GLY A 63 2.58 -4.99 14.19
C GLY A 63 1.91 -4.22 13.05
N VAL A 64 0.86 -3.46 13.37
CA VAL A 64 0.14 -2.63 12.40
C VAL A 64 0.13 -1.18 12.84
N SER A 65 0.72 -0.31 12.02
CA SER A 65 0.73 1.15 12.22
C SER A 65 -0.46 1.78 11.49
N PHE A 66 -1.13 2.75 12.10
CA PHE A 66 -2.22 3.54 11.52
C PHE A 66 -1.96 5.03 11.68
N THR A 67 -2.28 5.81 10.65
CA THR A 67 -2.31 7.28 10.75
C THR A 67 -3.30 7.87 9.74
N ALA A 68 -3.45 9.18 9.75
CA ALA A 68 -4.18 9.94 8.74
C ALA A 68 -3.33 11.12 8.28
N GLU A 69 -3.53 11.57 7.05
CA GLU A 69 -2.71 12.62 6.40
C GLU A 69 -2.65 13.92 7.20
N GLN A 70 -3.75 14.29 7.85
CA GLN A 70 -3.87 15.50 8.68
C GLN A 70 -3.73 15.19 10.18
N CYS A 71 -3.09 14.07 10.53
CA CYS A 71 -2.86 13.67 11.91
C CYS A 71 -1.35 13.62 12.20
N ALA A 72 -0.94 14.26 13.30
CA ALA A 72 0.45 14.20 13.75
C ALA A 72 0.80 12.85 14.43
N LEU A 73 -0.21 12.06 14.79
CA LEU A 73 -0.03 10.82 15.54
C LEU A 73 -0.04 9.60 14.63
N VAL A 74 0.86 8.67 14.92
CA VAL A 74 0.83 7.30 14.41
C VAL A 74 0.52 6.37 15.56
N TYR A 75 -0.46 5.49 15.39
CA TYR A 75 -0.81 4.45 16.34
C TYR A 75 -0.26 3.11 15.87
N LEU A 76 0.56 2.46 16.69
CA LEU A 76 0.98 1.09 16.49
C LEU A 76 0.14 0.16 17.37
N VAL A 77 -0.40 -0.89 16.77
CA VAL A 77 -1.03 -2.00 17.46
C VAL A 77 -0.13 -3.22 17.33
N ASP A 78 0.33 -3.73 18.47
CA ASP A 78 1.18 -4.92 18.57
C ASP A 78 0.83 -5.77 19.81
N ALA A 79 1.68 -6.72 20.18
CA ALA A 79 1.46 -7.61 21.33
C ALA A 79 1.29 -6.87 22.67
N ALA A 80 1.79 -5.64 22.80
CA ALA A 80 1.61 -4.80 23.99
C ALA A 80 0.32 -3.96 23.94
N GLY A 81 -0.47 -4.07 22.86
CA GLY A 81 -1.68 -3.28 22.62
C GLY A 81 -1.43 -2.04 21.75
N THR A 82 -2.28 -1.02 21.92
CA THR A 82 -2.23 0.22 21.13
C THR A 82 -1.36 1.27 21.81
N ARG A 83 -0.38 1.81 21.08
CA ARG A 83 0.50 2.90 21.54
C ARG A 83 0.76 3.91 20.44
N THR A 84 1.11 5.14 20.83
CA THR A 84 1.64 6.12 19.88
C THR A 84 3.08 5.78 19.54
N THR A 85 3.49 6.02 18.29
CA THR A 85 4.83 5.74 17.80
C THR A 85 5.26 6.75 16.73
N THR A 86 6.48 6.61 16.25
CA THR A 86 6.97 7.23 15.02
C THR A 86 7.07 6.16 13.93
N ASP A 87 6.40 6.38 12.80
CA ASP A 87 6.52 5.58 11.59
C ASP A 87 6.32 6.50 10.39
N THR A 88 6.86 6.13 9.23
CA THR A 88 6.70 6.89 7.98
C THR A 88 5.82 6.11 7.04
N PHE A 89 5.07 6.73 6.14
CA PHE A 89 4.28 6.02 5.14
C PHE A 89 4.76 6.38 3.76
N LEU A 90 4.76 5.42 2.85
CA LEU A 90 5.22 5.60 1.49
C LEU A 90 4.20 6.47 0.74
N ASP A 91 4.71 7.49 0.03
CA ASP A 91 3.87 8.25 -0.88
C ASP A 91 3.49 7.38 -2.08
N MET A 92 2.25 6.88 -2.05
CA MET A 92 1.68 6.09 -3.12
C MET A 92 0.90 6.97 -4.12
N SER A 93 1.19 8.27 -4.28
CA SER A 93 0.48 9.15 -5.22
C SER A 93 0.65 8.74 -6.69
N GLN A 94 1.83 8.24 -7.06
CA GLN A 94 2.20 7.81 -8.41
C GLN A 94 1.76 6.37 -8.72
N ASP A 95 1.85 5.97 -9.99
CA ASP A 95 1.63 4.58 -10.39
C ASP A 95 2.83 3.68 -10.04
N PHE A 96 2.83 3.18 -8.81
CA PHE A 96 3.85 2.24 -8.32
C PHE A 96 3.71 0.83 -8.91
N THR A 97 2.63 0.52 -9.63
CA THR A 97 2.41 -0.85 -10.17
C THR A 97 3.35 -1.18 -11.32
N LEU A 98 3.90 -0.17 -12.00
CA LEU A 98 4.96 -0.37 -13.00
C LEU A 98 6.25 -0.88 -12.35
N ASN A 99 6.61 -0.32 -11.19
CA ASN A 99 7.77 -0.79 -10.41
C ASN A 99 7.56 -2.20 -9.84
N VAL A 100 6.32 -2.68 -9.73
CA VAL A 100 6.02 -4.08 -9.39
C VAL A 100 6.13 -4.98 -10.61
N PHE A 101 5.65 -4.50 -11.76
CA PHE A 101 5.55 -5.29 -12.98
C PHE A 101 6.89 -5.51 -13.67
N TYR A 102 7.81 -4.56 -13.59
CA TYR A 102 9.16 -4.66 -14.15
C TYR A 102 10.21 -5.14 -13.14
N LYS A 103 9.77 -5.75 -12.03
CA LYS A 103 10.63 -6.23 -10.95
C LYS A 103 10.82 -7.73 -10.97
#